data_AF-A0A1Q3UR70-F1
#
_entry.id   AF-A0A1Q3UR70-F1
#
_cell.length_a   1.000
_cell.length_b   1.000
_cell.length_c   1.000
_cell.angle_alpha   90.00
_cell.angle_beta   90.00
_cell.angle_gamma   90.00
#
_symmetry.space_group_name_H-M   'P 1'
#
loop_
_entity.id
_entity.type
_entity.pdbx_description
1 polymer ?
#
loop_
_entity_poly.entity_id
_entity_poly.type
_entity_poly.pdbx_seq_one_letter_code
_entity_poly.pdbx_strand_id
1 'polypeptide(L)'
;LAAAGPAAARGDRDRDQDNLREAAAQGQVIPLNRLIADVRSRAPYSNMTYLGGPQFDARQMVYALKFMDGSQVVIVYVDARTGRIVGRRP
;
A
#
# COMPACT_ATOMS: atom_id res chain seq x y z
N LEU A 1 0.98 -34.92 8.83
CA LEU A 1 0.93 -34.26 7.51
C LEU A 1 1.25 -32.79 7.70
N ALA A 2 2.48 -32.37 7.42
CA ALA A 2 2.93 -30.99 7.62
C ALA A 2 2.52 -30.14 6.41
N ALA A 3 1.70 -29.11 6.65
CA ALA A 3 1.35 -28.13 5.63
C ALA A 3 2.51 -27.16 5.42
N ALA A 4 3.23 -27.29 4.31
CA ALA A 4 4.16 -26.28 3.83
C ALA A 4 3.35 -25.09 3.27
N GLY A 5 3.06 -24.11 4.14
CA GLY A 5 2.43 -22.83 3.77
C GLY A 5 3.40 -21.90 3.03
N PRO A 6 2.90 -20.84 2.35
CA PRO A 6 3.57 -20.15 1.26
C PRO A 6 4.76 -19.30 1.73
N ALA A 7 5.97 -19.86 1.70
CA ALA A 7 7.20 -19.10 1.99
C ALA A 7 7.61 -18.16 0.84
N ALA A 8 7.36 -18.54 -0.41
CA ALA A 8 7.73 -17.73 -1.59
C ALA A 8 6.98 -16.39 -1.63
N ALA A 9 5.65 -16.40 -1.46
CA ALA A 9 4.83 -15.18 -1.52
C ALA A 9 5.09 -14.19 -0.38
N ARG A 10 5.78 -14.59 0.69
CA ARG A 10 6.22 -13.69 1.76
C ARG A 10 7.56 -13.04 1.41
N GLY A 11 8.53 -13.84 0.96
CA GLY A 11 9.87 -13.36 0.58
C GLY A 11 9.88 -12.33 -0.55
N ASP A 12 9.03 -12.49 -1.56
CA ASP A 12 8.94 -11.50 -2.66
C ASP A 12 8.38 -10.15 -2.16
N ARG A 13 7.32 -10.17 -1.34
CA ARG A 13 6.71 -8.95 -0.78
C ARG A 13 7.62 -8.20 0.17
N ASP A 14 8.37 -8.93 1.01
CA ASP A 14 9.33 -8.33 1.94
C ASP A 14 10.48 -7.67 1.16
N ARG A 15 10.96 -8.30 0.08
CA ARG A 15 11.99 -7.74 -0.81
C ARG A 15 11.50 -6.51 -1.58
N ASP A 16 10.29 -6.54 -2.11
CA ASP A 16 9.69 -5.38 -2.81
C ASP A 16 9.52 -4.18 -1.86
N GLN A 17 9.17 -4.43 -0.59
CA GLN A 17 9.07 -3.39 0.42
C GLN A 17 10.43 -2.79 0.78
N ASP A 18 11.46 -3.61 0.96
CA ASP A 18 12.80 -3.13 1.29
C ASP A 18 13.39 -2.32 0.13
N ASN A 19 13.25 -2.78 -1.12
CA ASN A 19 13.66 -2.03 -2.31
C ASN A 19 12.94 -0.66 -2.38
N LEU A 20 11.68 -0.57 -1.96
CA LEU A 20 10.98 0.72 -1.93
C LEU A 20 11.37 1.63 -0.78
N ARG A 21 11.75 1.06 0.37
CA ARG A 21 12.34 1.86 1.45
C ARG A 21 13.65 2.48 0.99
N GLU A 22 14.47 1.72 0.26
CA GLU A 22 15.70 2.22 -0.34
C GLU A 22 15.42 3.30 -1.40
N ALA A 23 14.47 3.05 -2.32
CA ALA A 23 14.07 4.05 -3.32
C ALA A 23 13.51 5.34 -2.66
N ALA A 24 12.77 5.20 -1.55
CA ALA A 24 12.29 6.34 -0.77
C ALA A 24 13.43 7.10 -0.08
N ALA A 25 14.41 6.38 0.47
CA ALA A 25 15.62 6.97 1.05
C ALA A 25 16.44 7.74 0.02
N GLN A 26 16.43 7.28 -1.24
CA GLN A 26 17.04 7.96 -2.38
C GLN A 26 16.17 9.09 -2.98
N GLY A 27 14.99 9.35 -2.43
CA GLY A 27 14.07 10.40 -2.90
C GLY A 27 13.35 10.09 -4.21
N GLN A 28 13.38 8.83 -4.67
CA GLN A 28 12.73 8.41 -5.91
C GLN A 28 11.23 8.15 -5.75
N VAL A 29 10.79 7.84 -4.53
CA VAL A 29 9.37 7.62 -4.16
C VAL A 29 9.06 8.24 -2.80
N ILE A 30 7.80 8.55 -2.55
CA ILE A 30 7.35 9.03 -1.24
C ILE A 30 7.35 7.85 -0.25
N PRO A 31 7.91 8.01 0.97
CA PRO A 31 7.87 6.96 1.97
C PRO A 31 6.45 6.46 2.25
N LEU A 32 6.26 5.16 2.26
CA LEU A 32 4.96 4.50 2.46
C LEU A 32 4.20 5.05 3.67
N ASN A 33 4.87 5.26 4.81
CA ASN A 33 4.25 5.80 6.01
C ASN A 33 3.65 7.20 5.78
N ARG A 34 4.33 8.04 4.98
CA ARG A 34 3.86 9.38 4.63
C ARG A 34 2.65 9.31 3.70
N LEU A 35 2.66 8.39 2.73
CA LEU A 35 1.52 8.13 1.86
C LEU A 35 0.28 7.67 2.65
N ILE A 36 0.46 6.73 3.58
CA ILE A 36 -0.62 6.26 4.43
C ILE A 36 -1.19 7.40 5.28
N ALA A 37 -0.33 8.23 5.88
CA ALA A 37 -0.76 9.36 6.70
C ALA A 37 -1.53 10.41 5.90
N ASP A 38 -1.05 10.75 4.69
CA ASP A 38 -1.69 11.70 3.80
C ASP A 38 -3.04 11.18 3.25
N VAL A 39 -3.14 9.90 2.90
CA VAL A 39 -4.43 9.33 2.46
C VAL A 39 -5.42 9.31 3.62
N ARG A 40 -4.98 8.93 4.83
CA ARG A 40 -5.82 8.90 6.04
C ARG A 40 -6.29 10.27 6.51
N SER A 41 -5.65 11.37 6.11
CA SER A 41 -6.12 12.72 6.46
C SER A 41 -7.13 13.29 5.48
N ARG A 42 -7.31 12.66 4.30
CA ARG A 42 -8.19 13.14 3.23
C ARG A 42 -9.58 12.52 3.35
N ALA A 43 -10.62 13.34 3.19
CA ALA A 43 -11.98 12.83 3.00
C ALA A 43 -12.09 12.09 1.64
N PRO A 44 -12.87 10.99 1.55
CA PRO A 44 -13.65 10.34 2.61
C PRO A 44 -12.85 9.34 3.47
N TYR A 45 -11.58 9.08 3.15
CA TYR A 45 -10.75 8.05 3.79
C TYR A 45 -10.45 8.31 5.25
N SER A 46 -10.51 9.56 5.70
CA SER A 46 -10.42 9.94 7.12
C SER A 46 -11.49 9.31 8.00
N ASN A 47 -12.62 8.89 7.42
CA ASN A 47 -13.70 8.19 8.13
C ASN A 47 -13.59 6.67 8.03
N MET A 48 -12.56 6.16 7.35
CA MET A 48 -12.34 4.74 7.10
C MET A 48 -11.20 4.19 7.95
N THR A 49 -11.25 2.90 8.27
CA THR A 49 -10.20 2.23 9.03
C THR A 49 -9.17 1.62 8.09
N TYR A 50 -7.92 2.08 8.14
CA TYR A 50 -6.82 1.46 7.38
C TYR A 50 -6.51 0.06 7.95
N LEU A 51 -6.55 -0.96 7.08
CA LEU A 51 -6.42 -2.37 7.47
C LEU A 51 -4.97 -2.90 7.40
N GLY A 52 -4.02 -2.09 6.96
CA GLY A 52 -2.64 -2.53 6.77
C GLY A 52 -2.45 -3.41 5.53
N GLY A 53 -1.29 -4.06 5.45
CA GLY A 53 -0.91 -4.93 4.33
C GLY A 53 -0.92 -4.23 2.97
N PRO A 54 -0.22 -3.09 2.80
CA PRO A 54 -0.17 -2.40 1.52
C PRO A 54 0.55 -3.28 0.50
N GLN A 55 0.03 -3.28 -0.74
CA GLN A 55 0.67 -3.98 -1.85
C GLN A 55 1.24 -2.95 -2.81
N PHE A 56 2.44 -3.21 -3.32
CA PHE A 56 3.07 -2.36 -4.31
C PHE A 56 3.07 -3.05 -5.68
N ASP A 57 2.66 -2.32 -6.71
CA ASP A 57 2.80 -2.72 -8.10
C ASP A 57 3.95 -1.92 -8.72
N ALA A 58 5.10 -2.57 -8.92
CA ALA A 58 6.30 -1.95 -9.48
C ALA A 58 6.15 -1.56 -10.95
N ARG A 59 5.26 -2.22 -11.71
CA ARG A 59 5.03 -1.91 -13.12
C ARG A 59 4.25 -0.62 -13.26
N GLN A 60 3.29 -0.39 -12.37
CA GLN A 60 2.45 0.81 -12.37
C GLN A 60 2.95 1.90 -11.43
N MET A 61 3.91 1.59 -10.54
CA MET A 61 4.39 2.49 -9.49
C MET A 61 3.26 2.95 -8.55
N VAL A 62 2.39 2.00 -8.17
CA VAL A 62 1.18 2.27 -7.39
C VAL A 62 1.14 1.42 -6.12
N TYR A 63 0.76 2.03 -5.02
CA TYR A 63 0.37 1.34 -3.79
C TYR A 63 -1.13 1.07 -3.76
N ALA A 64 -1.51 -0.16 -3.44
CA ALA A 64 -2.87 -0.55 -3.09
C ALA A 64 -2.99 -0.59 -1.56
N LEU A 65 -3.70 0.40 -1.00
CA LEU A 65 -3.97 0.55 0.42
C LEU A 65 -5.38 0.04 0.74
N LYS A 66 -5.54 -0.77 1.78
CA LYS A 66 -6.84 -1.34 2.16
C LYS A 66 -7.47 -0.54 3.28
N PHE A 67 -8.71 -0.14 3.09
CA PHE A 67 -9.53 0.57 4.05
C PHE A 67 -10.82 -0.20 4.31
N MET A 68 -11.38 -0.05 5.50
CA MET A 68 -12.71 -0.52 5.86
C MET A 68 -13.63 0.69 5.98
N ASP A 69 -14.67 0.70 5.16
CA ASP A 69 -15.76 1.67 5.16
C ASP A 69 -17.03 0.96 5.65
N GLY A 70 -17.36 1.13 6.93
CA GLY A 70 -18.38 0.31 7.58
C GLY A 70 -18.03 -1.19 7.53
N SER A 71 -18.79 -1.96 6.76
CA SER A 71 -18.59 -3.40 6.54
C SER A 71 -17.90 -3.72 5.20
N GLN A 72 -17.53 -2.71 4.42
CA GLN A 72 -16.97 -2.87 3.08
C GLN A 72 -15.46 -2.62 3.06
N VAL A 73 -14.71 -3.44 2.31
CA VAL A 73 -13.28 -3.23 2.09
C VAL A 73 -13.08 -2.41 0.82
N VAL A 74 -12.52 -1.22 0.96
CA VAL A 74 -12.17 -0.35 -0.17
C VAL A 74 -10.65 -0.40 -0.40
N ILE A 75 -10.23 -0.72 -1.61
CA ILE A 75 -8.83 -0.64 -2.05
C ILE A 75 -8.61 0.74 -2.68
N VAL A 76 -7.66 1.49 -2.15
CA VAL A 76 -7.27 2.82 -2.64
C VAL A 76 -5.93 2.70 -3.34
N TYR A 77 -5.86 3.17 -4.59
CA TYR A 77 -4.67 3.15 -5.41
C TYR A 77 -3.98 4.51 -5.35
N VAL A 78 -2.70 4.52 -4.95
CA VAL A 78 -1.92 5.74 -4.73
C VAL A 78 -0.63 5.67 -5.53
N ASP A 79 -0.37 6.68 -6.35
CA ASP A 79 0.90 6.83 -7.07
C ASP A 79 2.06 7.00 -6.07
N ALA A 80 3.05 6.12 -6.15
CA ALA A 80 4.15 6.07 -5.20
C ALA A 80 5.11 7.27 -5.30
N ARG A 81 5.13 7.97 -6.44
CA ARG A 81 6.05 9.09 -6.70
C ARG A 81 5.49 10.42 -6.21
N THR A 82 4.17 10.58 -6.29
CA THR A 82 3.48 11.85 -6.08
C THR A 82 2.50 11.83 -4.91
N GLY A 83 2.06 10.66 -4.46
CA GLY A 83 1.02 10.50 -3.44
C GLY A 83 -0.38 10.87 -3.93
N ARG A 84 -0.56 10.98 -5.25
CA ARG A 84 -1.88 11.20 -5.85
C ARG A 84 -2.68 9.91 -5.80
N ILE A 85 -3.94 10.01 -5.40
CA ILE A 85 -4.88 8.91 -5.49
C ILE A 85 -5.28 8.77 -6.95
N VAL A 86 -4.97 7.63 -7.56
CA VAL A 86 -5.22 7.35 -8.99
C VAL A 86 -6.47 6.53 -9.22
N GLY A 87 -7.04 5.96 -8.16
CA GLY A 87 -8.31 5.24 -8.22
C GLY A 87 -8.69 4.61 -6.89
N ARG A 88 -9.88 4.02 -6.86
CA ARG A 88 -10.36 3.20 -5.75
C ARG A 88 -11.26 2.09 -6.25
N ARG A 89 -11.34 0.98 -5.51
CA ARG A 89 -12.22 -0.15 -5.79
C ARG A 89 -12.93 -0.59 -4.50
N PRO A 90 -14.27 -0.65 -4.49
CA PRO A 90 -15.07 -1.15 -3.37
C PRO A 90 -15.05 -2.67 -3.22
#